data_AF-A0A423S222-F1
#
_entry.id   AF-A0A423S222-F1
#
_cell.length_a   1.000
_cell.length_b   1.000
_cell.length_c   1.000
_cell.angle_alpha   90.00
_cell.angle_beta   90.00
_cell.angle_gamma   90.00
#
_symmetry.space_group_name_H-M   'P 1'
#
loop_
_entity.id
_entity.type
_entity.pdbx_description
1 polymer ?
#
loop_
_entity_poly.entity_id
_entity_poly.type
_entity_poly.pdbx_seq_one_letter_code
_entity_poly.pdbx_strand_id
1 'polypeptide(L)'
;MAAPKPQAQNTDTHSTPVSAIPENHVRLFKGATRVATIKGGVPARPFVIMMCIVGFLAMFTIWLLLLIPVLYPIMAIISRHDDRAFWTLELWVRTKLFAANKRFWNAISFTPTPYHRRRAWCRQREDSDI
;
A
#
# COMPACT_ATOMS: atom_id res chain seq x y z
N MET A 1 40.86 12.86 -62.31
CA MET A 1 41.10 13.72 -61.14
C MET A 1 40.00 14.78 -61.12
N ALA A 2 38.88 14.47 -60.44
CA ALA A 2 37.78 15.38 -60.15
C ALA A 2 37.20 14.91 -58.80
N ALA A 3 37.16 15.81 -57.82
CA ALA A 3 36.88 15.52 -56.42
C ALA A 3 35.39 15.18 -56.19
N PRO A 4 35.06 14.25 -55.28
CA PRO A 4 33.69 14.06 -54.83
C PRO A 4 33.24 15.25 -53.97
N LYS A 5 32.02 15.76 -54.22
CA LYS A 5 31.36 16.80 -53.42
C LYS A 5 31.26 16.35 -51.95
N PRO A 6 31.44 17.25 -50.97
CA PRO A 6 31.32 16.90 -49.56
C PRO A 6 29.86 16.57 -49.26
N GLN A 7 29.61 15.35 -48.77
CA GLN A 7 28.33 15.00 -48.18
C GLN A 7 28.15 15.84 -46.91
N ALA A 8 27.06 16.60 -46.85
CA ALA A 8 26.64 17.30 -45.66
C ALA A 8 26.35 16.27 -44.57
N GLN A 9 27.26 16.19 -43.61
CA GLN A 9 27.12 15.38 -42.42
C GLN A 9 26.08 16.05 -41.53
N ASN A 10 24.86 15.51 -41.51
CA ASN A 10 23.86 15.87 -40.52
C ASN A 10 24.36 15.43 -39.15
N THR A 11 25.03 16.34 -38.46
CA THR A 11 25.35 16.21 -37.04
C THR A 11 24.10 16.53 -36.24
N ASP A 12 23.25 15.52 -36.03
CA ASP A 12 22.24 15.58 -34.97
C ASP A 12 22.91 15.29 -33.63
N THR A 13 23.63 16.29 -33.14
CA THR A 13 24.05 16.39 -31.75
C THR A 13 22.89 16.93 -30.92
N HIS A 14 22.19 16.05 -30.19
CA HIS A 14 21.86 16.19 -28.76
C HIS A 14 20.68 15.27 -28.37
N SER A 15 20.94 14.26 -27.52
CA SER A 15 20.29 14.07 -26.21
C SER A 15 20.41 12.64 -25.68
N THR A 16 21.53 12.33 -25.01
CA THR A 16 21.56 11.25 -24.01
C THR A 16 20.82 11.73 -22.75
N PRO A 17 20.17 10.88 -21.93
CA PRO A 17 19.35 9.69 -22.21
C PRO A 17 17.90 9.91 -21.74
N VAL A 18 16.89 9.51 -22.51
CA VAL A 18 15.53 9.36 -21.98
C VAL A 18 15.55 8.20 -20.98
N SER A 19 15.75 8.52 -19.71
CA SER A 19 15.28 7.77 -18.53
C SER A 19 15.34 6.25 -18.71
N ALA A 20 16.44 5.62 -18.28
CA ALA A 20 16.61 4.17 -18.19
C ALA A 20 15.63 3.53 -17.17
N ILE A 21 14.36 3.54 -17.50
CA ILE A 21 13.30 2.81 -16.81
C ILE A 21 12.79 1.79 -17.82
N PRO A 22 12.93 0.48 -17.54
CA PRO A 22 12.55 -0.57 -18.48
C PRO A 22 11.04 -0.47 -18.79
N GLU A 23 10.67 -0.77 -20.03
CA GLU A 23 9.31 -0.61 -20.59
C GLU A 23 8.21 -1.32 -19.77
N ASN A 24 8.57 -2.36 -19.00
CA ASN A 24 7.68 -3.08 -18.11
C ASN A 24 7.42 -2.40 -16.75
N HIS A 25 8.04 -1.26 -16.46
CA HIS A 25 7.88 -0.55 -15.20
C HIS A 25 6.83 0.56 -15.32
N VAL A 26 5.58 0.22 -15.00
CA VAL A 26 4.52 1.23 -14.82
C VAL A 26 4.93 2.15 -13.68
N ARG A 27 5.02 3.47 -13.95
CA ARG A 27 5.24 4.49 -12.91
C ARG A 27 4.03 4.50 -11.98
N LEU A 28 4.10 3.70 -10.92
CA LEU A 28 3.05 3.69 -9.91
C LEU A 28 3.18 5.00 -9.11
N PHE A 29 2.28 5.95 -9.36
CA PHE A 29 2.20 7.17 -8.59
C PHE A 29 1.83 6.81 -7.14
N LYS A 30 2.85 6.67 -6.29
CA LYS A 30 2.69 6.26 -4.89
C LYS A 30 1.71 7.17 -4.16
N GLY A 31 1.69 8.47 -4.50
CA GLY A 31 0.75 9.45 -3.94
C GLY A 31 -0.73 9.15 -4.20
N ALA A 32 -1.09 8.55 -5.34
CA ALA A 32 -2.48 8.24 -5.69
C ALA A 32 -3.04 7.03 -4.92
N THR A 33 -2.20 6.28 -4.21
CA THR A 33 -2.56 5.05 -3.50
C THR A 33 -2.23 5.07 -2.00
N ARG A 34 -1.82 6.23 -1.46
CA ARG A 34 -1.62 6.36 -0.01
C ARG A 34 -2.97 6.39 0.71
N VAL A 35 -3.00 5.78 1.88
CA VAL A 35 -4.15 5.83 2.78
C VAL A 35 -4.35 7.28 3.23
N ALA A 36 -5.59 7.70 3.41
CA ALA A 36 -5.89 9.02 3.97
C ALA A 36 -5.30 9.16 5.38
N THR A 37 -4.37 10.11 5.55
CA THR A 37 -3.69 10.41 6.82
C THR A 37 -4.11 11.76 7.38
N ILE A 38 -4.22 11.86 8.70
CA ILE A 38 -4.42 13.11 9.43
C ILE A 38 -3.07 13.85 9.58
N LYS A 39 -3.10 15.14 9.91
CA LYS A 39 -1.92 16.00 10.12
C LYS A 39 -0.84 15.28 10.96
N GLY A 40 0.29 14.96 10.33
CA GLY A 40 1.38 14.18 10.96
C GLY A 40 1.54 12.75 10.42
N GLY A 41 0.72 12.34 9.44
CA GLY A 41 0.88 11.07 8.74
C GLY A 41 0.16 9.90 9.39
N VAL A 42 -0.63 10.10 10.45
CA VAL A 42 -1.37 9.02 11.13
C VAL A 42 -2.56 8.56 10.27
N PRO A 43 -2.74 7.26 9.97
CA PRO A 43 -3.85 6.80 9.16
C PRO A 43 -5.18 7.00 9.91
N ALA A 44 -6.25 7.33 9.21
CA ALA A 44 -7.53 7.70 9.85
C ALA A 44 -8.14 6.56 10.68
N ARG A 45 -8.06 5.30 10.20
CA ARG A 45 -8.58 4.11 10.90
C ARG A 45 -8.00 3.91 12.32
N PRO A 46 -6.67 3.77 12.50
CA PRO A 46 -6.08 3.60 13.83
C PRO A 46 -6.33 4.81 14.74
N PHE A 47 -6.41 6.03 14.20
CA PHE A 47 -6.77 7.21 14.98
C PHE A 47 -8.18 7.12 15.57
N VAL A 48 -9.18 6.72 14.77
CA VAL A 48 -10.56 6.55 15.25
C VAL A 48 -10.64 5.44 16.31
N ILE A 49 -9.96 4.31 16.09
CA ILE A 49 -9.92 3.21 17.07
C ILE A 49 -9.33 3.70 18.39
N MET A 50 -8.23 4.46 18.34
CA MET A 50 -7.61 5.06 19.51
C MET A 50 -8.57 5.99 20.25
N MET A 51 -9.27 6.89 19.53
CA MET A 51 -10.29 7.77 20.12
C MET A 51 -11.43 7.00 20.78
N CYS A 52 -11.93 5.94 20.15
CA CYS A 52 -12.98 5.09 20.73
C CYS A 52 -12.52 4.40 22.01
N ILE A 53 -11.30 3.83 22.02
CA ILE A 53 -10.75 3.15 23.20
C ILE A 53 -10.57 4.14 24.35
N VAL A 54 -9.96 5.30 24.09
CA VAL A 54 -9.74 6.30 25.14
C VAL A 54 -11.05 6.91 25.61
N GLY A 55 -11.99 7.18 24.70
CA GLY A 55 -13.33 7.67 25.05
C GLY A 55 -14.11 6.66 25.89
N PHE A 56 -13.99 5.36 25.59
CA PHE A 56 -14.59 4.30 26.41
C PHE A 56 -13.97 4.24 27.80
N LEU A 57 -12.64 4.30 27.90
CA LEU A 57 -11.93 4.32 29.19
C LEU A 57 -12.27 5.58 30.02
N ALA A 58 -12.42 6.72 29.35
CA ALA A 58 -12.78 7.98 29.98
C ALA A 58 -14.13 7.95 30.70
N MET A 59 -15.05 7.05 30.33
CA MET A 59 -16.32 6.85 31.04
C MET A 59 -16.11 6.41 32.49
N PHE A 60 -15.03 5.69 32.79
CA PHE A 60 -14.71 5.24 34.14
C PHE A 60 -13.91 6.29 34.91
N THR A 61 -12.98 6.97 34.25
CA THR A 61 -12.15 8.01 34.86
C THR A 61 -11.76 9.06 33.83
N ILE A 62 -12.17 10.30 34.05
CA ILE A 62 -11.92 11.44 33.13
C ILE A 62 -10.42 11.73 32.92
N TRP A 63 -9.58 11.39 33.90
CA TRP A 63 -8.12 11.52 33.79
C TRP A 63 -7.52 10.70 32.63
N LEU A 64 -8.21 9.66 32.16
CA LEU A 64 -7.75 8.85 31.02
C LEU A 64 -7.80 9.62 29.70
N LEU A 65 -8.47 10.78 29.61
CA LEU A 65 -8.34 11.65 28.43
C LEU A 65 -6.91 12.16 28.23
N LEU A 66 -6.09 12.26 29.29
CA LEU A 66 -4.66 12.59 29.15
C LEU A 66 -3.86 11.55 28.37
N LEU A 67 -4.42 10.38 28.11
CA LEU A 67 -3.80 9.39 27.24
C LEU A 67 -3.76 9.86 25.77
N ILE A 68 -4.67 10.75 25.35
CA ILE A 68 -4.72 11.28 23.98
C ILE A 68 -3.41 11.97 23.56
N PRO A 69 -2.94 13.02 24.26
CA PRO A 69 -1.70 13.69 23.91
C PRO A 69 -0.44 12.81 24.05
N VAL A 70 -0.52 11.70 24.79
CA VAL A 70 0.59 10.74 24.93
C VAL A 70 0.61 9.72 23.79
N LEU A 71 -0.55 9.15 23.42
CA LEU A 71 -0.63 8.10 22.40
C LEU A 71 -0.51 8.67 20.98
N TYR A 72 -1.00 9.89 20.75
CA TYR A 72 -0.95 10.54 19.45
C TYR A 72 0.47 10.70 18.87
N PRO A 73 1.47 11.25 19.59
CA PRO A 73 2.82 11.37 19.07
C PRO A 73 3.49 10.01 18.81
N ILE A 74 3.19 9.00 19.64
CA ILE A 74 3.69 7.63 19.43
C ILE A 74 3.18 7.10 18.09
N MET A 75 1.87 7.24 17.82
CA MET A 75 1.30 6.86 16.53
C MET A 75 1.90 7.66 15.37
N ALA A 76 2.17 8.95 15.55
CA ALA A 76 2.78 9.80 14.53
C ALA A 76 4.23 9.38 14.20
N ILE A 77 5.02 8.99 15.20
CA ILE A 77 6.40 8.51 15.01
C ILE A 77 6.39 7.19 14.23
N ILE A 78 5.53 6.24 14.63
CA ILE A 78 5.39 4.94 13.96
C ILE A 78 4.98 5.15 12.49
N SER A 79 3.96 5.98 12.26
CA SER A 79 3.44 6.20 10.91
C SER A 79 4.43 6.94 10.01
N ARG A 80 5.31 7.77 10.58
CA ARG A 80 6.38 8.43 9.82
C ARG A 80 7.42 7.43 9.32
N HIS A 81 7.66 6.35 10.06
CA HIS A 81 8.60 5.30 9.67
C HIS A 81 7.98 4.36 8.63
N ASP A 82 6.72 3.95 8.82
CA ASP A 82 6.00 3.09 7.89
C ASP A 82 4.50 3.45 7.82
N ASP A 83 4.09 3.98 6.66
CA ASP A 83 2.71 4.35 6.33
C ASP A 83 1.71 3.19 6.50
N ARG A 84 2.18 1.94 6.38
CA ARG A 84 1.37 0.72 6.42
C ARG A 84 1.55 -0.08 7.70
N ALA A 85 2.31 0.40 8.69
CA ALA A 85 2.55 -0.31 9.94
C ALA A 85 1.24 -0.78 10.61
N PHE A 86 0.26 0.11 10.70
CA PHE A 86 -1.04 -0.20 11.32
C PHE A 86 -1.86 -1.22 10.51
N TRP A 87 -1.74 -1.20 9.18
CA TRP A 87 -2.38 -2.21 8.33
C TRP A 87 -1.75 -3.58 8.57
N THR A 88 -0.43 -3.64 8.62
CA THR A 88 0.30 -4.89 8.92
C THR A 88 -0.03 -5.40 10.32
N LEU A 89 -0.13 -4.51 11.32
CA LEU A 89 -0.52 -4.86 12.67
C LEU A 89 -1.95 -5.43 12.70
N GLU A 90 -2.90 -4.77 12.03
CA GLU A 90 -4.27 -5.27 11.90
C GLU A 90 -4.29 -6.67 11.25
N LEU A 91 -3.52 -6.85 10.17
CA LEU A 91 -3.43 -8.14 9.47
C LEU A 91 -2.84 -9.24 10.35
N TRP A 92 -1.82 -8.89 11.15
CA TRP A 92 -1.22 -9.80 12.12
C TRP A 92 -2.23 -10.23 13.19
N VAL A 93 -3.00 -9.28 13.73
CA VAL A 93 -4.07 -9.57 14.69
C VAL A 93 -5.13 -10.50 14.07
N ARG A 94 -5.57 -10.21 12.85
CA ARG A 94 -6.56 -11.03 12.12
C ARG A 94 -6.07 -12.45 11.87
N THR A 95 -4.81 -12.62 11.47
CA THR A 95 -4.23 -13.94 11.17
C THR A 95 -3.96 -14.76 12.44
N LYS A 96 -3.57 -14.12 13.55
CA LYS A 96 -3.21 -14.83 14.78
C LYS A 96 -4.38 -15.12 15.69
N LEU A 97 -5.31 -14.17 15.84
CA LEU A 97 -6.37 -14.23 16.86
C LEU A 97 -7.74 -14.59 16.26
N PHE A 98 -8.09 -14.06 15.09
CA PHE A 98 -9.46 -14.18 14.56
C PHE A 98 -9.65 -15.32 13.55
N ALA A 99 -8.59 -16.05 13.22
CA ALA A 99 -8.67 -17.10 12.22
C ALA A 99 -9.05 -18.46 12.85
N ALA A 100 -10.35 -18.71 12.99
CA ALA A 100 -10.88 -19.96 13.56
C ALA A 100 -10.41 -21.22 12.80
N ASN A 101 -10.35 -21.13 11.48
CA ASN A 101 -9.93 -22.22 10.60
C ASN A 101 -8.42 -22.54 10.69
N LYS A 102 -7.64 -21.76 11.46
CA LYS A 102 -6.21 -21.98 11.65
C LYS A 102 -5.89 -23.37 12.20
N ARG A 103 -6.74 -23.88 13.11
CA ARG A 103 -6.51 -25.18 13.76
C ARG A 103 -6.66 -26.35 12.79
N PHE A 104 -7.51 -26.21 11.78
CA PHE A 104 -7.74 -27.25 10.78
C PHE A 104 -6.68 -27.20 9.67
N TRP A 105 -6.43 -26.01 9.11
CA TRP A 105 -5.56 -25.87 7.93
C TRP A 105 -4.09 -25.62 8.24
N ASN A 106 -3.74 -25.31 9.50
CA ASN A 106 -2.40 -24.90 9.98
C ASN A 106 -1.77 -23.68 9.27
N ALA A 107 -2.38 -23.16 8.20
CA ALA A 107 -1.94 -22.01 7.44
C ALA A 107 -3.14 -21.13 7.04
N ILE A 108 -2.91 -19.81 6.99
CA ILE A 108 -3.88 -18.80 6.52
C ILE A 108 -3.11 -17.76 5.72
N SER A 109 -3.63 -17.41 4.55
CA SER A 109 -3.13 -16.32 3.71
C SER A 109 -4.25 -15.32 3.44
N PHE A 110 -3.97 -14.04 3.64
CA PHE A 110 -4.85 -12.95 3.22
C PHE A 110 -4.23 -12.25 2.02
N THR A 111 -5.03 -12.03 0.99
CA THR A 111 -4.65 -11.19 -0.15
C THR A 111 -5.29 -9.81 -0.01
N PRO A 112 -4.57 -8.73 -0.39
CA PRO A 112 -5.16 -7.39 -0.46
C PRO A 112 -6.25 -7.28 -1.53
N THR A 113 -6.29 -8.21 -2.49
CA THR A 113 -7.34 -8.25 -3.52
C THR A 113 -8.53 -9.07 -3.04
N PRO A 114 -9.76 -8.54 -3.14
CA PRO A 114 -10.95 -9.30 -2.77
C PRO A 114 -11.07 -10.52 -3.71
N TYR A 115 -11.30 -11.71 -3.14
CA TYR A 115 -11.66 -12.88 -3.91
C TYR A 115 -13.05 -12.68 -4.51
N HIS A 116 -13.13 -12.28 -5.78
CA HIS A 116 -14.39 -12.22 -6.50
C HIS A 116 -14.78 -13.63 -6.99
N ARG A 117 -16.05 -14.03 -6.79
CA ARG A 117 -16.56 -15.36 -7.13
C ARG A 117 -16.60 -15.62 -8.65
N ARG A 118 -16.73 -14.56 -9.47
CA ARG A 118 -16.71 -14.66 -10.94
C ARG A 118 -15.33 -14.24 -11.49
N ARG A 119 -14.41 -15.20 -11.60
CA ARG A 119 -13.12 -14.98 -12.27
C ARG A 119 -13.25 -15.32 -13.76
N ALA A 120 -12.84 -14.42 -14.64
CA ALA A 120 -12.91 -14.61 -16.09
C ALA A 120 -12.06 -15.82 -16.55
N TRP A 121 -10.90 -16.02 -15.94
CA TRP A 121 -9.99 -17.14 -16.24
C TRP A 121 -10.45 -18.51 -15.75
N CYS A 122 -11.48 -18.57 -14.89
CA CYS A 122 -12.13 -19.85 -14.56
C CYS A 122 -13.10 -20.31 -15.66
N ARG A 123 -13.51 -19.43 -16.59
CA ARG A 123 -14.40 -19.80 -17.71
C ARG A 123 -13.68 -20.45 -18.88
N GLN A 124 -12.39 -20.16 -19.08
CA GLN A 124 -11.65 -20.66 -20.24
C GLN A 124 -11.51 -22.19 -20.31
N ARG A 125 -11.78 -22.92 -19.23
CA ARG A 125 -11.74 -24.39 -19.24
C ARG A 125 -13.00 -25.05 -19.78
N GLU A 126 -14.17 -24.38 -19.77
CA GLU A 126 -15.41 -24.98 -20.28
C GLU A 126 -15.53 -24.86 -21.81
N ASP A 127 -14.87 -23.87 -22.42
CA ASP A 127 -14.96 -23.59 -23.87
C ASP A 127 -13.95 -24.39 -24.73
N SER A 128 -13.07 -25.19 -24.10
CA SER A 128 -12.05 -26.00 -24.80
C SER A 128 -12.40 -27.49 -24.90
N ASP A 129 -13.51 -27.91 -24.30
CA ASP A 129 -14.02 -29.28 -24.27
C ASP A 129 -15.25 -29.48 -25.21
N ILE A 130 -15.50 -28.55 -26.14
CA ILE A 130 -16.52 -28.64 -27.21
C ILE A 130 -15.86 -28.74 -28.58
#